data_AF-A0AAN6F6G8-F1
#
_entry.id   AF-A0AAN6F6G8-F1
#
_cell.length_a   1.000
_cell.length_b   1.000
_cell.length_c   1.000
_cell.angle_alpha   90.00
_cell.angle_beta   90.00
_cell.angle_gamma   90.00
#
_symmetry.space_group_name_H-M   'P 1'
#
loop_
_entity.id
_entity.type
_entity.pdbx_description
1 polymer ?
#
loop_
_entity_poly.entity_id
_entity_poly.type
_entity_poly.pdbx_seq_one_letter_code
_entity_poly.pdbx_strand_id
1 'polypeptide(L)'
;MPDNPGTPSGESRLDGNLDLTLLHSSPPDGTELREASTVLNRAVGGYATIETPVKRYISRPTLALEKTVSENTLLRKENTEQRKLLETRKKRTKEKRVAIEGRLSLIRKKSSMSSGKRRLKQGV
;
A
#
# COMPACT_ATOMS: atom_id res chain seq x y z
N MET A 1 48.09 -1.03 45.77
CA MET A 1 47.06 -1.03 44.71
C MET A 1 45.73 -0.79 45.39
N PRO A 2 45.07 0.36 45.18
CA PRO A 2 43.83 0.70 45.89
C PRO A 2 42.59 0.10 45.21
N ASP A 3 41.54 -0.03 46.02
CA ASP A 3 40.23 -0.59 45.70
C ASP A 3 39.50 0.15 44.56
N ASN A 4 38.84 -0.63 43.70
CA ASN A 4 38.00 -0.16 42.61
C ASN A 4 36.59 0.17 43.15
N PRO A 5 36.10 1.42 43.09
CA PRO A 5 34.76 1.75 43.54
C PRO A 5 33.73 1.30 42.50
N GLY A 6 32.70 0.59 42.99
CA GLY A 6 31.67 -0.05 42.19
C GLY A 6 31.03 0.87 41.16
N THR A 7 30.91 0.35 39.95
CA THR A 7 29.99 0.85 38.93
C THR A 7 28.57 0.73 39.48
N PRO A 8 27.78 1.81 39.60
CA PRO A 8 26.35 1.64 39.78
C PRO A 8 25.81 1.15 38.44
N SER A 9 25.52 -0.15 38.36
CA SER A 9 24.61 -0.72 37.38
C SER A 9 23.27 0.00 37.54
N GLY A 10 23.10 1.09 36.79
CA GLY A 10 21.80 1.72 36.56
C GLY A 10 21.02 0.83 35.61
N GLU A 11 20.60 -0.33 36.10
CA GLU A 11 19.62 -1.17 35.43
C GLU A 11 18.32 -0.36 35.28
N SER A 12 18.06 0.05 34.04
CA SER A 12 16.77 -0.15 33.39
C SER A 12 15.52 0.14 34.22
N ARG A 13 15.38 1.33 34.81
CA ARG A 13 14.11 1.76 35.39
C ARG A 13 13.18 2.40 34.36
N LEU A 14 13.01 1.74 33.21
CA LEU A 14 11.99 2.06 32.21
C LEU A 14 11.08 0.83 31.93
N ASP A 15 10.90 -0.05 32.91
CA ASP A 15 10.05 -1.23 32.76
C ASP A 15 8.77 -1.06 33.58
N GLY A 16 7.67 -0.81 32.87
CA GLY A 16 6.33 -0.76 33.43
C GLY A 16 5.29 -0.16 32.50
N ASN A 17 5.11 -0.78 31.33
CA ASN A 17 4.03 -0.51 30.36
C ASN A 17 4.30 0.56 29.29
N LEU A 18 5.48 0.53 28.65
CA LEU A 18 5.65 1.23 27.36
C LEU A 18 4.94 0.40 26.28
N ASP A 19 3.83 0.92 25.77
CA ASP A 19 3.07 0.27 24.69
C ASP A 19 3.86 0.29 23.38
N LEU A 20 4.46 -0.85 23.03
CA LEU A 20 5.25 -1.04 21.80
C LEU A 20 4.42 -1.56 20.63
N THR A 21 3.10 -1.72 20.79
CA THR A 21 2.22 -2.25 19.73
C THR A 21 2.35 -1.48 18.42
N LEU A 22 2.48 -0.15 18.51
CA LEU A 22 2.72 0.77 17.39
C LEU A 22 4.00 0.47 16.59
N LEU A 23 5.02 -0.09 17.24
CA LEU A 23 6.30 -0.42 16.61
C LEU A 23 6.24 -1.77 15.86
N HIS A 24 5.29 -2.63 16.24
CA HIS A 24 5.16 -3.99 15.72
C HIS A 24 4.08 -4.13 14.64
N SER A 25 3.15 -3.18 14.51
CA SER A 25 2.17 -3.16 13.42
C SER A 25 2.78 -2.59 12.13
N SER A 26 2.86 -3.39 11.07
CA SER A 26 3.23 -2.90 9.73
C SER A 26 2.07 -3.02 8.75
N PRO A 27 1.60 -1.92 8.14
CA PRO A 27 1.85 -0.51 8.51
C PRO A 27 1.01 -0.12 9.74
N PRO A 28 1.49 0.81 10.58
CA PRO A 28 0.65 1.39 11.63
C PRO A 28 -0.54 2.10 10.98
N ASP A 29 -1.71 2.02 11.60
CA ASP A 29 -2.84 2.81 11.12
C ASP A 29 -2.48 4.31 11.22
N GLY A 30 -2.91 5.10 10.24
CA GLY A 30 -2.57 6.53 10.20
C GLY A 30 -3.09 7.30 11.41
N THR A 31 -4.16 6.79 12.04
CA THR A 31 -4.75 7.33 13.26
C THR A 31 -3.86 7.09 14.47
N GLU A 32 -3.45 5.85 14.68
CA GLU A 32 -2.53 5.40 15.73
C GLU A 32 -1.20 6.17 15.70
N LEU A 33 -0.60 6.33 14.51
CA LEU A 33 0.63 7.10 14.35
C LEU A 33 0.46 8.58 14.75
N ARG A 34 -0.65 9.19 14.35
CA ARG A 34 -0.95 10.59 14.71
C ARG A 34 -1.14 10.74 16.21
N GLU A 35 -1.86 9.81 16.86
CA GLU A 35 -2.03 9.80 18.31
C GLU A 35 -0.69 9.67 19.02
N ALA A 36 0.14 8.69 18.64
CA ALA A 36 1.47 8.49 19.20
C ALA A 36 2.38 9.72 19.06
N SER A 37 2.40 10.33 17.87
CA SER A 37 3.15 11.56 17.62
C SER A 37 2.63 12.74 18.43
N THR A 38 1.31 12.84 18.67
CA THR A 38 0.76 13.89 19.54
C THR A 38 1.17 13.70 20.99
N VAL A 39 1.15 12.47 21.51
CA VAL A 39 1.58 12.15 22.87
C VAL A 39 3.06 12.45 23.06
N LEU A 40 3.91 12.01 22.11
CA LEU A 40 5.35 12.27 22.14
C LEU A 40 5.67 13.77 22.10
N ASN A 41 5.08 14.51 21.16
CA ASN A 41 5.34 15.95 21.03
C ASN A 41 4.83 16.75 22.24
N ARG A 42 3.70 16.34 22.85
CA ARG A 42 3.21 16.93 24.11
C ARG A 42 4.16 16.66 25.27
N ALA A 43 4.61 15.42 25.43
CA ALA A 43 5.56 15.05 26.47
C ALA A 43 6.84 15.89 26.34
N VAL A 44 7.45 15.92 25.16
CA VAL A 44 8.68 16.69 24.88
C VAL A 44 8.48 18.20 25.07
N GLY A 45 7.31 18.74 24.72
CA GLY A 45 6.98 20.15 24.92
C GLY A 45 6.96 20.56 26.39
N GLY A 46 6.44 19.70 27.26
CA GLY A 46 6.27 19.95 28.71
C GLY A 46 7.54 19.95 29.54
N TYR A 47 8.63 19.34 29.07
CA TYR A 47 9.90 19.33 29.82
C TYR A 47 10.70 20.62 29.60
N ALA A 48 10.87 21.41 30.67
CA ALA A 48 11.72 22.61 30.65
C ALA A 48 13.22 22.29 30.51
N THR A 49 13.62 21.06 30.86
CA THR A 49 15.01 20.58 30.84
C THR A 49 15.51 20.17 29.45
N ILE A 50 14.62 19.95 28.49
CA ILE A 50 15.01 19.60 27.12
C ILE A 50 15.31 20.88 26.36
N GLU A 51 16.52 21.01 25.82
CA GLU A 51 16.90 22.16 25.01
C GLU A 51 16.06 22.23 23.72
N THR A 52 15.74 23.45 23.29
CA THR A 52 14.94 23.73 22.10
C THR A 52 15.42 23.01 20.82
N PRO A 53 16.74 22.89 20.53
CA PRO A 53 17.21 22.13 19.37
C PRO A 53 16.80 20.66 19.40
N VAL A 54 16.87 20.03 20.58
CA VAL A 54 16.47 18.63 20.79
C VAL A 54 14.97 18.47 20.60
N LYS A 55 14.16 19.41 21.14
CA LYS A 55 12.71 19.43 20.89
C LYS A 55 12.39 19.48 19.40
N ARG A 56 13.04 20.39 18.65
CA ARG A 56 12.87 20.50 17.19
C ARG A 56 13.32 19.24 16.45
N TYR A 57 14.41 18.63 16.89
CA TYR A 57 14.92 17.40 16.30
C TYR A 57 13.95 16.23 16.50
N ILE A 58 13.19 16.19 17.59
CA ILE A 58 12.16 15.16 17.81
C ILE A 58 10.89 15.46 17.01
N SER A 59 10.42 16.72 16.98
CA SER A 59 9.17 17.06 16.28
C SER A 59 9.23 17.00 14.76
N ARG A 60 10.40 17.28 14.16
CA ARG A 60 10.56 17.22 12.69
C ARG A 60 10.37 15.82 12.10
N PRO A 61 11.05 14.76 12.58
CA PRO A 61 10.88 13.41 12.06
C PRO A 61 9.49 12.87 12.34
N THR A 62 8.83 13.21 13.45
CA THR A 62 7.44 12.78 13.69
C THR A 62 6.49 13.34 12.62
N LEU A 63 6.62 14.63 12.29
CA LEU A 63 5.82 15.26 11.23
C LEU A 63 6.14 14.70 9.85
N ALA A 64 7.43 14.45 9.56
CA ALA A 64 7.84 13.85 8.30
C ALA A 64 7.28 12.43 8.14
N LEU A 65 7.30 11.63 9.21
CA LEU A 65 6.76 10.28 9.22
C LEU A 65 5.24 10.27 9.00
N GLU A 66 4.50 11.13 9.68
CA GLU A 66 3.05 11.30 9.47
C GLU A 66 2.73 11.63 8.01
N LYS A 67 3.48 12.57 7.42
CA LYS A 67 3.32 12.95 6.01
C LYS A 67 3.59 11.76 5.09
N THR A 68 4.71 11.07 5.28
CA THR A 68 5.08 9.91 4.45
C THR A 68 4.06 8.78 4.56
N VAL A 69 3.55 8.49 5.75
CA VAL A 69 2.50 7.47 5.93
C VAL A 69 1.21 7.89 5.22
N SER A 70 0.80 9.15 5.35
CA SER A 70 -0.39 9.68 4.67
C SER A 70 -0.26 9.61 3.15
N GLU A 71 0.91 9.96 2.60
CA GLU A 71 1.18 9.83 1.17
C GLU A 71 1.17 8.36 0.73
N ASN A 72 1.73 7.45 1.54
CA ASN A 72 1.76 6.04 1.24
C ASN A 72 0.36 5.42 1.21
N THR A 73 -0.53 5.79 2.13
CA THR A 73 -1.91 5.29 2.15
C THR A 73 -2.69 5.74 0.91
N LEU A 74 -2.54 7.00 0.51
CA LEU A 74 -3.14 7.54 -0.72
C LEU A 74 -2.62 6.80 -1.96
N LEU A 75 -1.30 6.63 -2.08
CA LEU A 75 -0.70 5.92 -3.21
C LEU A 75 -1.13 4.45 -3.28
N ARG A 76 -1.26 3.76 -2.14
CA ARG A 76 -1.78 2.40 -2.10
C ARG A 76 -3.21 2.34 -2.62
N LYS A 77 -4.07 3.26 -2.16
CA LYS A 77 -5.47 3.35 -2.62
C LYS A 77 -5.53 3.56 -4.13
N GLU A 78 -4.81 4.56 -4.65
CA GLU A 78 -4.75 4.84 -6.08
C GLU A 78 -4.26 3.62 -6.87
N ASN A 79 -3.21 2.94 -6.39
CA ASN A 79 -2.69 1.74 -7.04
C ASN A 79 -3.75 0.62 -7.10
N THR A 80 -4.53 0.43 -6.03
CA THR A 80 -5.62 -0.56 -6.04
C THR A 80 -6.71 -0.21 -7.04
N GLU A 81 -7.08 1.06 -7.15
CA GLU A 81 -8.09 1.55 -8.10
C GLU A 81 -7.62 1.40 -9.55
N GLN A 82 -6.37 1.80 -9.83
CA GLN A 82 -5.74 1.63 -11.14
C GLN A 82 -5.68 0.15 -11.55
N ARG A 83 -5.29 -0.75 -10.63
CA ARG A 83 -5.30 -2.20 -10.89
C ARG A 83 -6.69 -2.72 -11.23
N LYS A 84 -7.72 -2.35 -10.47
CA LYS A 84 -9.12 -2.75 -10.74
C LYS A 84 -9.58 -2.27 -12.12
N LEU A 85 -9.24 -1.04 -12.51
CA LEU A 85 -9.56 -0.50 -13.82
C LEU A 85 -8.85 -1.27 -14.94
N LEU A 86 -7.57 -1.59 -14.76
CA LEU A 86 -6.80 -2.38 -15.72
C LEU A 86 -7.38 -3.78 -15.90
N GLU A 87 -7.71 -4.48 -14.82
CA GLU A 87 -8.32 -5.81 -14.89
C GLU A 87 -9.68 -5.78 -15.62
N THR A 88 -10.50 -4.77 -15.33
CA THR A 88 -11.78 -4.56 -16.03
C THR A 88 -11.57 -4.32 -17.53
N ARG A 89 -10.58 -3.50 -17.90
CA ARG A 89 -10.24 -3.23 -19.31
C ARG A 89 -9.71 -4.48 -20.02
N LYS A 90 -8.85 -5.26 -19.38
CA LYS A 90 -8.34 -6.53 -19.92
C LYS A 90 -9.49 -7.51 -20.19
N LYS A 91 -10.40 -7.68 -19.23
CA LYS A 91 -11.58 -8.53 -19.37
C LYS A 91 -12.44 -8.10 -20.56
N ARG A 92 -12.77 -6.81 -20.65
CA ARG A 92 -13.57 -6.25 -21.76
C ARG A 92 -12.92 -6.47 -23.12
N THR A 93 -11.61 -6.25 -23.24
CA THR A 93 -10.90 -6.44 -24.51
C THR A 93 -10.87 -7.91 -24.93
N LYS A 94 -10.66 -8.83 -23.97
CA LYS A 94 -10.73 -10.28 -24.22
C LYS A 94 -12.12 -10.70 -24.72
N GLU A 95 -13.17 -10.26 -24.04
CA GLU A 95 -14.57 -10.56 -24.43
C GLU A 95 -14.90 -10.00 -25.81
N LYS A 96 -14.49 -8.77 -26.12
CA LYS A 96 -14.66 -8.19 -27.46
C LYS A 96 -13.96 -9.02 -28.53
N ARG A 97 -12.72 -9.45 -28.30
CA ARG A 97 -11.97 -10.29 -29.25
C ARG A 97 -12.72 -11.60 -29.52
N VAL A 98 -13.16 -12.29 -28.46
CA VAL A 98 -13.90 -13.55 -28.58
C VAL A 98 -15.20 -13.36 -29.38
N ALA A 99 -15.94 -12.28 -29.13
CA ALA A 99 -17.17 -11.97 -29.86
C ALA A 99 -16.91 -11.72 -31.36
N ILE A 100 -15.83 -11.02 -31.69
CA ILE A 100 -15.42 -10.75 -33.08
C ILE A 100 -15.00 -12.05 -33.77
N GLU A 101 -14.13 -12.85 -33.15
CA GLU A 101 -13.66 -14.13 -33.70
C GLU A 101 -14.81 -15.12 -33.93
N GLY A 102 -15.76 -15.18 -33.00
CA GLY A 102 -16.98 -15.99 -33.16
C GLY A 102 -17.82 -15.55 -34.36
N ARG A 103 -18.01 -14.23 -34.54
CA ARG A 103 -18.75 -13.68 -35.69
C ARG A 103 -18.03 -13.96 -37.02
N LEU A 104 -16.71 -13.77 -37.08
CA LEU A 104 -15.92 -14.04 -38.29
C LEU A 104 -15.95 -15.52 -38.67
N SER A 105 -15.86 -16.42 -37.69
CA SER A 105 -15.98 -17.86 -37.91
C SER A 105 -17.34 -18.25 -38.49
N LEU A 106 -18.42 -17.64 -37.99
CA LEU A 106 -19.78 -17.88 -38.51
C LEU A 106 -19.94 -17.38 -39.95
N ILE A 107 -19.42 -16.19 -40.27
CA ILE A 107 -19.44 -15.64 -41.64
C ILE A 107 -18.68 -16.58 -42.59
N ARG A 108 -17.50 -17.05 -42.19
CA ARG A 108 -16.68 -17.98 -42.98
C ARG A 108 -17.38 -19.32 -43.22
N LYS A 109 -18.10 -19.84 -42.23
CA LYS A 109 -18.89 -21.08 -42.38
C LYS A 109 -20.07 -20.91 -43.33
N LYS A 110 -20.74 -19.74 -43.30
CA LYS A 110 -21.84 -19.44 -44.22
C LYS A 110 -21.37 -19.32 -45.67
N SER A 111 -20.20 -18.70 -45.91
CA SER A 111 -19.65 -18.58 -47.27
C SER A 111 -19.22 -19.93 -47.85
N SER A 112 -18.62 -20.81 -47.04
CA SER A 112 -18.26 -22.17 -47.49
C SER A 112 -19.48 -23.03 -47.83
N MET A 113 -20.53 -22.98 -47.01
CA MET A 113 -21.80 -23.68 -47.27
C MET A 113 -22.51 -23.18 -48.53
N SER A 114 -22.49 -21.87 -48.78
CA SER A 114 -23.04 -21.25 -50.01
C SER A 114 -22.27 -21.67 -51.27
N SER A 115 -20.94 -21.75 -51.18
CA SER A 115 -20.08 -22.24 -52.25
C SER A 115 -20.36 -23.71 -52.58
N GLY A 116 -20.44 -24.58 -51.56
CA GLY A 116 -20.75 -26.00 -51.74
C GLY A 116 -22.11 -26.26 -52.40
N LYS A 117 -23.16 -25.52 -51.99
CA LYS A 117 -24.49 -25.62 -52.62
C LYS A 117 -24.50 -25.17 -54.08
N ARG A 118 -23.73 -24.14 -54.45
CA ARG A 118 -23.63 -23.68 -55.84
C ARG A 118 -22.91 -24.69 -56.72
N ARG A 119 -21.86 -25.34 -56.23
CA ARG A 119 -21.15 -26.41 -56.95
C ARG A 119 -22.03 -27.65 -57.19
N LEU A 120 -22.89 -28.02 -56.23
CA LEU A 120 -23.83 -29.14 -56.41
C LEU A 120 -24.93 -28.86 -57.46
N LYS A 121 -25.30 -27.59 -57.69
CA LYS A 121 -26.33 -27.21 -58.67
C LYS A 121 -25.83 -27.08 -60.11
N GLN A 122 -24.51 -27.01 -60.33
CA GLN A 122 -23.91 -26.89 -61.67
C GLN A 122 -23.29 -28.20 -62.17
N GLY A 123 -23.42 -29.30 -61.41
CA GLY A 123 -22.84 -30.60 -61.72
C GLY A 123 -23.87 -31.68 -62.10
N VAL A 124 -25.05 -31.29 -62.59
CA VAL A 124 -26.06 -32.19 -63.17
C VAL A 124 -26.30 -31.78 -64.61
#